data_AF-A0A9Y6SQA6-F1
#
_entry.id   AF-A0A9Y6SQA6-F1
#
_cell.length_a   1.000
_cell.length_b   1.000
_cell.length_c   1.000
_cell.angle_alpha   90.00
_cell.angle_beta   90.00
_cell.angle_gamma   90.00
#
_symmetry.space_group_name_H-M   'P 1'
#
loop_
_entity.id
_entity.type
_entity.pdbx_description
1 polymer ?
#
loop_
_entity_poly.entity_id
_entity_poly.type
_entity_poly.pdbx_seq_one_letter_code
_entity_poly.pdbx_strand_id
1 'polypeptide(L)'
;MLLFFPVIQLSHGIEFNVTKDGKLCLYANLELTFSVTYEDLDNQTQTAVFALTDDANSTKSTCDAKNSMLMLNFGEGHAFSITFSKIEEVYEADVVTFTYNLGDPVHFPNSKSKEPTVARGLLDIKNIGMDTCYSCKSEDLIESGDVNMTLWDVQIQAFISDGNKSSESKYASCDAAHPGCSVFLQFSVSKLLQDTKKFRLHDLNISVSTSSGNFSVENSSLNLWEASIGSSYMCNKEQTFNITDTLSIHTFSLHVQPFGVNKGVFSTAHECSVDDPNILVPIIVGAALAGLILIVVIAYVIGRRKTYVGYQTL
;
A
#
# COMPACT_ATOMS: atom_id res chain seq x y z
N MET A 1 30.99 1.19 -26.93
CA MET A 1 30.13 1.55 -25.80
C MET A 1 28.88 0.70 -25.91
N LEU A 2 28.88 -0.47 -25.28
CA LEU A 2 27.72 -1.36 -25.26
C LEU A 2 26.72 -0.79 -24.26
N LEU A 3 25.60 -0.29 -24.76
CA LEU A 3 24.49 0.16 -23.92
C LEU A 3 23.73 -1.10 -23.47
N PHE A 4 24.02 -1.54 -22.25
CA PHE A 4 23.10 -2.42 -21.53
C PHE A 4 21.89 -1.57 -21.16
N PHE A 5 20.79 -1.73 -21.89
CA PHE A 5 19.49 -1.33 -21.38
C PHE A 5 19.13 -2.33 -20.27
N PRO A 6 18.86 -1.88 -19.03
CA PRO A 6 18.18 -2.75 -18.09
C PRO A 6 16.81 -3.05 -18.72
N VAL A 7 16.59 -4.32 -19.05
CA VAL A 7 15.24 -4.82 -19.31
C VAL A 7 14.49 -4.62 -18.00
N ILE A 8 13.65 -3.58 -17.93
CA ILE A 8 12.67 -3.45 -16.87
C ILE A 8 11.61 -4.49 -17.21
N GLN A 9 11.80 -5.73 -16.77
CA GLN A 9 10.67 -6.65 -16.66
C GLN A 9 9.74 -6.02 -15.63
N LEU A 10 8.55 -5.62 -16.08
CA LEU A 10 7.40 -5.45 -15.19
C LEU A 10 7.13 -6.84 -14.63
N SER A 11 7.66 -7.18 -13.45
CA SER A 11 7.28 -8.43 -12.79
C SER A 11 5.79 -8.30 -12.49
N HIS A 12 5.01 -9.13 -13.17
CA HIS A 12 3.67 -9.45 -12.77
C HIS A 12 3.78 -10.80 -12.08
N GLY A 13 3.09 -10.99 -10.96
CA GLY A 13 3.10 -12.29 -10.28
C GLY A 13 2.73 -13.43 -11.23
N ILE A 14 3.29 -14.62 -10.98
CA ILE A 14 3.10 -15.78 -11.83
C ILE A 14 1.81 -16.48 -11.40
N GLU A 15 0.90 -16.66 -12.35
CA GLU A 15 -0.42 -17.23 -12.11
C GLU A 15 -0.42 -18.76 -12.26
N PHE A 16 -0.99 -19.43 -11.26
CA PHE A 16 -1.16 -20.87 -11.19
C PHE A 16 -2.62 -21.24 -10.92
N ASN A 17 -3.15 -22.07 -11.80
CA ASN A 17 -4.50 -22.62 -11.71
C ASN A 17 -4.43 -24.12 -11.44
N VAL A 18 -4.81 -24.55 -10.24
CA VAL A 18 -4.84 -25.96 -9.84
C VAL A 18 -6.27 -26.48 -9.95
N THR A 19 -6.45 -27.55 -10.72
CA THR A 19 -7.76 -28.12 -10.99
C THR A 19 -7.87 -29.56 -10.49
N LYS A 20 -9.03 -29.92 -9.95
CA LYS A 20 -9.41 -31.31 -9.63
C LYS A 20 -10.73 -31.62 -10.31
N ASP A 21 -10.79 -32.74 -11.03
CA ASP A 21 -11.98 -33.16 -11.79
C ASP A 21 -12.51 -32.09 -12.77
N GLY A 22 -11.60 -31.33 -13.38
CA GLY A 22 -11.92 -30.27 -14.35
C GLY A 22 -12.44 -28.96 -13.73
N LYS A 23 -12.46 -28.83 -12.39
CA LYS A 23 -12.85 -27.61 -11.68
C LYS A 23 -11.65 -26.97 -10.99
N LEU A 24 -11.56 -25.65 -11.01
CA LEU A 24 -10.56 -24.91 -10.24
C LEU A 24 -10.81 -25.16 -8.74
N CYS A 25 -9.78 -25.58 -8.02
CA CYS A 25 -9.87 -25.89 -6.60
C CYS A 25 -8.88 -25.09 -5.76
N LEU A 26 -7.79 -24.63 -6.38
CA LEU A 26 -6.82 -23.73 -5.77
C LEU A 26 -6.27 -22.78 -6.84
N TYR A 27 -6.26 -21.50 -6.51
CA TYR A 27 -5.70 -20.43 -7.32
C TYR A 27 -4.54 -19.78 -6.58
N ALA A 28 -3.48 -19.43 -7.31
CA ALA A 28 -2.40 -18.62 -6.80
C ALA A 28 -1.87 -17.66 -7.87
N ASN A 29 -1.57 -16.43 -7.49
CA ASN A 29 -0.77 -15.51 -8.28
C ASN A 29 0.17 -14.80 -7.30
N LEU A 30 1.47 -14.89 -7.53
CA LEU A 30 2.47 -14.47 -6.55
C LEU A 30 3.82 -14.22 -7.22
N GLU A 31 4.61 -13.36 -6.59
CA GLU A 31 6.02 -13.18 -6.86
C GLU A 31 6.83 -13.78 -5.71
N LEU A 32 7.90 -14.51 -6.05
CA LEU A 32 8.71 -15.26 -5.09
C LEU A 32 10.19 -15.02 -5.37
N THR A 33 10.92 -14.62 -4.33
CA THR A 33 12.39 -14.51 -4.36
C THR A 33 13.00 -15.37 -3.26
N PHE A 34 14.11 -16.01 -3.57
CA PHE A 34 14.87 -16.88 -2.69
C PHE A 34 16.27 -16.29 -2.48
N SER A 35 16.73 -16.25 -1.24
CA SER A 35 18.11 -15.93 -0.87
C SER A 35 18.66 -17.08 -0.03
N VAL A 36 19.66 -17.77 -0.55
CA VAL A 36 20.24 -18.98 0.05
C VAL A 36 21.73 -18.77 0.29
N THR A 37 22.16 -18.99 1.53
CA THR A 37 23.57 -18.99 1.91
C THR A 37 24.13 -20.42 1.86
N TYR A 38 25.28 -20.61 1.20
CA TYR A 38 25.91 -21.92 1.00
C TYR A 38 27.44 -21.86 1.04
N GLU A 39 28.09 -22.99 1.30
CA GLU A 39 29.56 -23.11 1.23
C GLU A 39 30.03 -23.52 -0.17
N ASP A 40 31.06 -22.84 -0.66
CA ASP A 40 31.77 -23.25 -1.87
C ASP A 40 32.92 -24.24 -1.59
N LEU A 41 33.56 -24.72 -2.66
CA LEU A 41 34.69 -25.66 -2.59
C LEU A 41 35.93 -25.12 -1.85
N ASP A 42 36.05 -23.80 -1.70
CA ASP A 42 37.13 -23.14 -0.97
C ASP A 42 36.79 -22.93 0.52
N ASN A 43 35.63 -23.42 0.98
CA ASN A 43 35.04 -23.20 2.30
C ASN A 43 34.71 -21.71 2.56
N GLN A 44 34.43 -20.95 1.51
CA GLN A 44 33.89 -19.61 1.65
C GLN A 44 32.37 -19.66 1.59
N THR A 45 31.75 -18.80 2.39
CA THR A 45 30.31 -18.62 2.39
C THR A 45 29.91 -17.72 1.23
N GLN A 46 28.99 -18.21 0.39
CA GLN A 46 28.40 -17.50 -0.74
C GLN A 46 26.90 -17.33 -0.51
N THR A 47 26.31 -16.32 -1.15
CA THR A 47 24.86 -16.11 -1.13
C THR A 47 24.33 -16.07 -2.55
N ALA A 48 23.39 -16.96 -2.87
CA ALA A 48 22.66 -16.98 -4.13
C ALA A 48 21.31 -16.28 -3.94
N VAL A 49 20.95 -15.39 -4.87
CA VAL A 49 19.63 -14.76 -4.92
C VAL A 49 19.01 -15.03 -6.28
N PHE A 50 17.81 -15.61 -6.30
CA PHE A 50 17.09 -15.93 -7.52
C PHE A 50 15.58 -15.94 -7.28
N ALA A 51 14.79 -15.71 -8.33
CA ALA A 51 13.35 -15.63 -8.26
C ALA A 51 12.68 -16.88 -8.87
N LEU A 52 11.39 -17.07 -8.56
CA LEU A 52 10.53 -17.98 -9.30
C LEU A 52 10.42 -17.50 -10.75
N THR A 53 10.52 -18.43 -11.69
CA THR A 53 10.54 -18.16 -13.13
C THR A 53 9.27 -18.67 -13.82
N ASP A 54 8.94 -18.11 -14.99
CA ASP A 54 7.71 -18.42 -15.74
C ASP A 54 7.58 -19.90 -16.20
N ASP A 55 8.69 -20.65 -16.22
CA ASP A 55 8.71 -22.09 -16.52
C ASP A 55 8.27 -22.96 -15.33
N ALA A 56 7.98 -22.35 -14.17
CA ALA A 56 7.43 -23.03 -13.02
C ALA A 56 6.10 -23.72 -13.35
N ASN A 57 5.90 -24.92 -12.80
CA ASN A 57 4.66 -25.66 -12.99
C ASN A 57 4.05 -26.11 -11.66
N SER A 58 2.71 -26.15 -11.63
CA SER A 58 1.91 -26.55 -10.48
C SER A 58 1.43 -28.00 -10.55
N THR A 59 1.98 -28.83 -11.45
CA THR A 59 1.45 -30.16 -11.81
C THR A 59 1.36 -31.16 -10.64
N LYS A 60 2.18 -30.98 -9.60
CA LYS A 60 2.19 -31.82 -8.39
C LYS A 60 1.33 -31.26 -7.25
N SER A 61 0.58 -30.19 -7.50
CA SER A 61 -0.34 -29.60 -6.54
C SER A 61 -1.54 -30.53 -6.30
N THR A 62 -2.12 -30.48 -5.10
CA THR A 62 -3.26 -31.31 -4.72
C THR A 62 -4.38 -30.47 -4.12
N CYS A 63 -5.60 -30.95 -4.25
CA CYS A 63 -6.79 -30.34 -3.64
C CYS A 63 -7.59 -31.41 -2.92
N ASP A 64 -7.35 -31.62 -1.62
CA ASP A 64 -8.15 -32.56 -0.83
C ASP A 64 -9.11 -31.82 0.10
N ALA A 65 -10.12 -32.54 0.59
CA ALA A 65 -11.22 -31.94 1.34
C ALA A 65 -10.78 -31.25 2.65
N LYS A 66 -9.69 -31.73 3.24
CA LYS A 66 -9.11 -31.19 4.47
C LYS A 66 -7.81 -30.45 4.23
N ASN A 67 -6.94 -31.01 3.37
CA ASN A 67 -5.63 -30.45 3.09
C ASN A 67 -5.46 -30.24 1.58
N SER A 68 -5.11 -29.04 1.15
CA SER A 68 -4.72 -28.76 -0.24
C SER A 68 -3.27 -28.34 -0.27
N MET A 69 -2.55 -28.57 -1.36
CA MET A 69 -1.14 -28.21 -1.46
C MET A 69 -0.88 -27.53 -2.80
N LEU A 70 -0.35 -26.32 -2.74
CA LEU A 70 0.26 -25.69 -3.90
C LEU A 70 1.71 -26.18 -3.97
N MET A 71 2.11 -26.80 -5.09
CA MET A 71 3.46 -27.32 -5.30
C MET A 71 3.98 -26.81 -6.64
N LEU A 72 4.91 -25.85 -6.59
CA LEU A 72 5.56 -25.20 -7.72
C LEU A 72 6.94 -25.83 -7.94
N ASN A 73 7.15 -26.46 -9.09
CA ASN A 73 8.45 -27.04 -9.47
C ASN A 73 9.06 -26.15 -10.57
N PHE A 74 10.33 -25.79 -10.44
CA PHE A 74 11.00 -24.85 -11.35
C PHE A 74 12.51 -25.11 -11.42
N GLY A 75 13.14 -24.64 -12.50
CA GLY A 75 14.58 -24.76 -12.70
C GLY A 75 15.11 -26.20 -12.60
N GLU A 76 16.38 -26.34 -12.22
CA GLU A 76 17.06 -27.63 -12.12
C GLU A 76 16.85 -28.31 -10.76
N GLY A 77 15.60 -28.66 -10.47
CA GLY A 77 15.24 -29.46 -9.29
C GLY A 77 14.87 -28.65 -8.04
N HIS A 78 14.47 -27.40 -8.21
CA HIS A 78 13.91 -26.59 -7.13
C HIS A 78 12.39 -26.78 -7.03
N ALA A 79 11.86 -26.67 -5.81
CA ALA A 79 10.43 -26.72 -5.57
C ALA A 79 10.02 -25.85 -4.39
N PHE A 80 8.92 -25.12 -4.54
CA PHE A 80 8.29 -24.35 -3.48
C PHE A 80 6.87 -24.87 -3.24
N SER A 81 6.47 -25.01 -1.99
CA SER A 81 5.13 -25.48 -1.66
C SER A 81 4.54 -24.81 -0.43
N ILE A 82 3.22 -24.63 -0.47
CA ILE A 82 2.40 -24.15 0.65
C ILE A 82 1.31 -25.19 0.91
N THR A 83 1.18 -25.61 2.16
CA THR A 83 0.11 -26.51 2.58
C THR A 83 -1.08 -25.73 3.17
N PHE A 84 -2.22 -25.92 2.54
CA PHE A 84 -3.61 -25.60 2.84
C PHE A 84 -4.28 -26.42 3.93
N SER A 85 -4.57 -25.95 5.15
CA SER A 85 -5.47 -26.67 6.07
C SER A 85 -6.85 -26.04 6.15
N LYS A 86 -7.90 -26.88 6.09
CA LYS A 86 -9.29 -26.47 6.31
C LYS A 86 -9.72 -26.77 7.75
N ILE A 87 -10.23 -25.74 8.43
CA ILE A 87 -10.79 -25.81 9.78
C ILE A 87 -12.21 -25.26 9.73
N GLU A 88 -13.20 -26.15 9.85
CA GLU A 88 -14.63 -25.81 9.73
C GLU A 88 -14.95 -25.09 8.42
N GLU A 89 -15.22 -23.77 8.45
CA GLU A 89 -15.56 -22.92 7.31
C GLU A 89 -14.47 -21.88 7.00
N VAL A 90 -13.25 -22.10 7.50
CA VAL A 90 -12.07 -21.29 7.19
C VAL A 90 -10.90 -22.17 6.78
N TYR A 91 -9.91 -21.55 6.14
CA TYR A 91 -8.63 -22.17 5.84
C TYR A 91 -7.46 -21.31 6.33
N GLU A 92 -6.32 -21.98 6.53
CA GLU A 92 -5.05 -21.38 6.93
C GLU A 92 -3.88 -22.04 6.21
N ALA A 93 -2.81 -21.28 5.99
CA ALA A 93 -1.55 -21.83 5.49
C ALA A 93 -0.77 -22.45 6.65
N ASP A 94 -0.42 -23.74 6.52
CA ASP A 94 0.36 -24.49 7.49
C ASP A 94 1.86 -24.23 7.30
N VAL A 95 2.51 -25.13 6.56
CA VAL A 95 3.95 -25.16 6.36
C VAL A 95 4.27 -24.73 4.94
N VAL A 96 5.20 -23.79 4.85
CA VAL A 96 5.89 -23.45 3.61
C VAL A 96 7.16 -24.31 3.54
N THR A 97 7.36 -24.98 2.41
CA THR A 97 8.55 -25.80 2.18
C THR A 97 9.21 -25.37 0.88
N PHE A 98 10.47 -24.99 0.97
CA PHE A 98 11.34 -24.74 -0.17
C PHE A 98 12.42 -25.83 -0.24
N THR A 99 12.43 -26.57 -1.35
CA THR A 99 13.46 -27.55 -1.69
C THR A 99 14.35 -26.95 -2.76
N TYR A 100 15.65 -26.87 -2.52
CA TYR A 100 16.61 -26.33 -3.47
C TYR A 100 17.76 -27.30 -3.72
N ASN A 101 18.16 -27.38 -4.99
CA ASN A 101 19.22 -28.25 -5.45
C ASN A 101 20.57 -27.52 -5.45
N LEU A 102 21.43 -27.78 -4.46
CA LEU A 102 22.80 -27.24 -4.40
C LEU A 102 23.72 -27.78 -5.53
N GLY A 103 23.24 -28.76 -6.29
CA GLY A 103 23.87 -29.24 -7.52
C GLY A 103 23.68 -28.32 -8.73
N ASP A 104 22.70 -27.40 -8.71
CA ASP A 104 22.41 -26.49 -9.81
C ASP A 104 23.59 -25.51 -10.03
N PRO A 105 24.33 -25.61 -11.16
CA PRO A 105 25.50 -24.78 -11.40
C PRO A 105 25.15 -23.33 -11.77
N VAL A 106 23.90 -23.04 -12.13
CA VAL A 106 23.44 -21.69 -12.49
C VAL A 106 23.29 -20.83 -11.23
N HIS A 107 22.65 -21.38 -10.20
CA HIS A 107 22.40 -20.65 -8.95
C HIS A 107 23.43 -20.93 -7.87
N PHE A 108 24.05 -22.11 -7.86
CA PHE A 108 25.01 -22.56 -6.85
C PHE A 108 26.36 -22.97 -7.45
N PRO A 109 27.05 -22.07 -8.20
CA PRO A 109 28.35 -22.36 -8.79
C PRO A 109 29.36 -22.74 -7.70
N ASN A 110 30.16 -23.78 -7.96
CA ASN A 110 31.17 -24.29 -7.02
C ASN A 110 30.63 -24.66 -5.63
N SER A 111 29.31 -24.91 -5.48
CA SER A 111 28.79 -25.40 -4.21
C SER A 111 29.48 -26.70 -3.81
N LYS A 112 29.85 -26.80 -2.54
CA LYS A 112 30.52 -27.96 -1.94
C LYS A 112 29.58 -29.14 -1.76
N SER A 113 28.31 -28.88 -1.45
CA SER A 113 27.25 -29.89 -1.42
C SER A 113 26.55 -29.95 -2.76
N LYS A 114 26.09 -31.15 -3.15
CA LYS A 114 25.28 -31.38 -4.36
C LYS A 114 23.90 -31.96 -4.03
N GLU A 115 23.61 -32.13 -2.74
CA GLU A 115 22.37 -32.74 -2.29
C GLU A 115 21.23 -31.70 -2.24
N PRO A 116 20.00 -32.08 -2.62
CA PRO A 116 18.82 -31.27 -2.38
C PRO A 116 18.64 -30.99 -0.89
N THR A 117 18.40 -29.74 -0.55
CA THR A 117 18.20 -29.27 0.83
C THR A 117 16.81 -28.67 0.98
N VAL A 118 16.26 -28.74 2.19
CA VAL A 118 14.89 -28.32 2.49
C VAL A 118 14.89 -27.25 3.57
N ALA A 119 14.32 -26.09 3.26
CA ALA A 119 13.98 -25.03 4.20
C ALA A 119 12.48 -25.05 4.49
N ARG A 120 12.10 -24.84 5.75
CA ARG A 120 10.70 -24.82 6.19
C ARG A 120 10.41 -23.56 6.99
N GLY A 121 9.30 -22.93 6.69
CA GLY A 121 8.82 -21.76 7.41
C GLY A 121 7.31 -21.74 7.49
N LEU A 122 6.78 -20.65 8.04
CA LEU A 122 5.34 -20.44 8.24
C LEU A 122 4.95 -19.13 7.56
N LEU A 123 3.74 -19.10 7.02
CA LEU A 123 3.07 -17.87 6.57
C LEU A 123 1.96 -17.53 7.56
N ASP A 124 1.71 -16.25 7.77
CA ASP A 124 0.66 -15.81 8.70
C ASP A 124 -0.69 -15.61 7.99
N ILE A 125 -1.07 -16.60 7.16
CA ILE A 125 -2.36 -16.65 6.47
C ILE A 125 -3.29 -17.52 7.31
N LYS A 126 -4.17 -16.91 8.09
CA LYS A 126 -5.07 -17.63 9.00
C LYS A 126 -6.49 -17.09 8.92
N ASN A 127 -7.44 -17.93 9.30
CA ASN A 127 -8.85 -17.55 9.43
C ASN A 127 -9.45 -16.96 8.15
N ILE A 128 -9.05 -17.47 6.98
CA ILE A 128 -9.58 -17.02 5.70
C ILE A 128 -10.84 -17.82 5.39
N GLY A 129 -11.96 -17.14 5.12
CA GLY A 129 -13.22 -17.81 4.81
C GLY A 129 -13.10 -18.72 3.57
N MET A 130 -13.90 -19.77 3.53
CA MET A 130 -14.11 -20.54 2.30
C MET A 130 -14.53 -19.61 1.14
N ASP A 131 -14.12 -19.92 -0.09
CA ASP A 131 -14.40 -19.10 -1.28
C ASP A 131 -14.00 -17.62 -1.14
N THR A 132 -12.96 -17.34 -0.36
CA THR A 132 -12.39 -16.02 -0.14
C THR A 132 -10.94 -16.04 -0.60
N CYS A 133 -10.53 -15.07 -1.41
CA CYS A 133 -9.14 -14.96 -1.85
C CYS A 133 -8.35 -14.15 -0.83
N TYR A 134 -7.26 -14.70 -0.30
CA TYR A 134 -6.26 -13.91 0.41
C TYR A 134 -5.51 -13.03 -0.58
N SER A 135 -5.27 -11.77 -0.24
CA SER A 135 -4.53 -10.82 -1.05
C SER A 135 -3.55 -10.02 -0.19
N CYS A 136 -2.29 -9.92 -0.61
CA CYS A 136 -1.25 -9.21 0.11
C CYS A 136 -0.25 -8.58 -0.87
N LYS A 137 -0.22 -7.26 -0.96
CA LYS A 137 0.72 -6.51 -1.81
C LYS A 137 2.05 -6.26 -1.09
N SER A 138 2.03 -6.19 0.24
CA SER A 138 3.22 -6.03 1.06
C SER A 138 4.16 -7.23 0.97
N GLU A 139 5.42 -6.98 1.32
CA GLU A 139 6.46 -8.00 1.45
C GLU A 139 6.19 -8.92 2.63
N ASP A 140 6.14 -10.22 2.38
CA ASP A 140 6.15 -11.26 3.42
C ASP A 140 7.50 -12.00 3.37
N LEU A 141 8.31 -11.85 4.42
CA LEU A 141 9.61 -12.50 4.57
C LEU A 141 9.51 -13.74 5.47
N ILE A 142 9.96 -14.88 4.97
CA ILE A 142 10.04 -16.15 5.70
C ILE A 142 11.51 -16.54 5.87
N GLU A 143 11.99 -16.51 7.11
CA GLU A 143 13.35 -16.89 7.47
C GLU A 143 13.43 -18.35 7.94
N SER A 144 14.41 -19.10 7.44
CA SER A 144 14.62 -20.52 7.76
C SER A 144 16.11 -20.85 7.70
N GLY A 145 16.83 -20.56 8.79
CA GLY A 145 18.28 -20.81 8.88
C GLY A 145 19.05 -20.00 7.85
N ASP A 146 19.74 -20.68 6.93
CA ASP A 146 20.54 -20.08 5.86
C ASP A 146 19.71 -19.61 4.65
N VAL A 147 18.38 -19.66 4.76
CA VAL A 147 17.45 -19.40 3.66
C VAL A 147 16.42 -18.34 4.05
N ASN A 148 16.27 -17.35 3.18
CA ASN A 148 15.19 -16.39 3.20
C ASN A 148 14.31 -16.57 1.96
N MET A 149 13.00 -16.67 2.15
CA MET A 149 12.01 -16.68 1.08
C MET A 149 11.16 -15.42 1.22
N THR A 150 11.01 -14.67 0.13
CA THR A 150 10.27 -13.42 0.11
C THR A 150 9.12 -13.52 -0.87
N LEU A 151 7.90 -13.29 -0.39
CA LEU A 151 6.68 -13.24 -1.19
C LEU A 151 6.24 -11.79 -1.40
N TRP A 152 5.79 -11.47 -2.62
CA TRP A 152 5.21 -10.17 -2.99
C TRP A 152 3.99 -10.37 -3.88
N ASP A 153 3.09 -9.38 -3.86
CA ASP A 153 1.86 -9.36 -4.67
C ASP A 153 1.12 -10.72 -4.70
N VAL A 154 0.85 -11.24 -3.51
CA VAL A 154 0.24 -12.54 -3.31
C VAL A 154 -1.27 -12.44 -3.45
N GLN A 155 -1.85 -13.30 -4.27
CA GLN A 155 -3.26 -13.62 -4.32
C GLN A 155 -3.42 -15.13 -4.26
N ILE A 156 -3.98 -15.65 -3.17
CA ILE A 156 -4.13 -17.09 -2.97
C ILE A 156 -5.55 -17.40 -2.54
N GLN A 157 -6.18 -18.35 -3.23
CA GLN A 157 -7.48 -18.88 -2.84
C GLN A 157 -7.42 -20.39 -2.83
N ALA A 158 -7.48 -20.97 -1.64
CA ALA A 158 -7.60 -22.41 -1.45
C ALA A 158 -9.07 -22.81 -1.29
N PHE A 159 -9.36 -24.10 -1.53
CA PHE A 159 -10.68 -24.70 -1.31
C PHE A 159 -11.83 -24.02 -2.06
N ILE A 160 -11.61 -23.74 -3.35
CA ILE A 160 -12.62 -23.17 -4.26
C ILE A 160 -13.74 -24.20 -4.49
N SER A 161 -14.98 -23.84 -4.16
CA SER A 161 -16.13 -24.76 -4.22
C SER A 161 -16.86 -24.70 -5.58
N ASP A 162 -17.05 -23.49 -6.11
CA ASP A 162 -17.82 -23.24 -7.34
C ASP A 162 -17.00 -23.43 -8.63
N GLY A 163 -15.72 -23.80 -8.52
CA GLY A 163 -14.84 -24.01 -9.66
C GLY A 163 -14.34 -22.72 -10.32
N ASN A 164 -14.62 -21.55 -9.74
CA ASN A 164 -14.24 -20.24 -10.25
C ASN A 164 -13.58 -19.41 -9.15
N LYS A 165 -12.56 -18.61 -9.52
CA LYS A 165 -11.92 -17.66 -8.60
C LYS A 165 -12.95 -16.63 -8.12
N SER A 166 -12.85 -16.24 -6.85
CA SER A 166 -13.73 -15.22 -6.27
C SER A 166 -13.51 -13.85 -6.87
N SER A 167 -14.59 -13.06 -6.91
CA SER A 167 -14.51 -11.63 -7.24
C SER A 167 -13.76 -10.86 -6.16
N GLU A 168 -13.21 -9.70 -6.52
CA GLU A 168 -12.48 -8.79 -5.62
C GLU A 168 -13.27 -8.41 -4.35
N SER A 169 -14.61 -8.41 -4.43
CA SER A 169 -15.50 -8.17 -3.29
C SER A 169 -15.39 -9.22 -2.16
N LYS A 170 -14.73 -10.36 -2.40
CA LYS A 170 -14.49 -11.44 -1.43
C LYS A 170 -12.99 -11.64 -1.20
N TYR A 171 -12.23 -10.55 -1.12
CA TYR A 171 -10.82 -10.61 -0.80
C TYR A 171 -10.62 -10.36 0.70
N ALA A 172 -9.79 -11.20 1.32
CA ALA A 172 -9.24 -10.98 2.65
C ALA A 172 -7.84 -10.36 2.46
N SER A 173 -7.69 -9.09 2.83
CA SER A 173 -6.44 -8.36 2.62
C SER A 173 -5.55 -8.38 3.86
N CYS A 174 -4.25 -8.60 3.68
CA CYS A 174 -3.24 -8.34 4.72
C CYS A 174 -2.98 -6.83 4.87
N ASP A 175 -3.15 -6.08 3.77
CA ASP A 175 -2.87 -4.65 3.73
C ASP A 175 -4.06 -3.87 4.29
N ALA A 176 -3.79 -2.90 5.14
CA ALA A 176 -4.80 -2.01 5.71
C ALA A 176 -5.51 -1.10 4.67
N ALA A 177 -5.08 -1.10 3.40
CA ALA A 177 -5.50 -0.17 2.36
C ALA A 177 -6.47 -0.74 1.29
N HIS A 178 -7.06 -1.93 1.49
CA HIS A 178 -7.96 -2.57 0.51
C HIS A 178 -9.47 -2.33 0.78
N PRO A 179 -10.33 -2.34 -0.28
CA PRO A 179 -11.77 -2.27 -0.13
C PRO A 179 -12.28 -3.57 0.52
N GLY A 180 -12.59 -3.50 1.81
CA GLY A 180 -12.89 -4.66 2.67
C GLY A 180 -12.42 -4.45 4.11
N CYS A 181 -11.45 -3.56 4.31
CA CYS A 181 -11.09 -3.04 5.63
C CYS A 181 -12.15 -2.00 6.06
N SER A 182 -13.09 -2.36 6.95
CA SER A 182 -14.12 -1.42 7.41
C SER A 182 -13.55 -0.45 8.45
N VAL A 183 -13.18 0.75 8.02
CA VAL A 183 -12.86 1.86 8.92
C VAL A 183 -14.16 2.53 9.37
N PHE A 184 -14.46 2.49 10.68
CA PHE A 184 -15.59 3.22 11.24
C PHE A 184 -15.18 4.66 11.58
N LEU A 185 -15.70 5.64 10.84
CA LEU A 185 -15.51 7.06 11.12
C LEU A 185 -16.75 7.62 11.82
N GLN A 186 -16.60 8.18 13.03
CA GLN A 186 -17.71 8.82 13.76
C GLN A 186 -17.60 10.35 13.71
N PHE A 187 -18.51 11.00 12.98
CA PHE A 187 -18.57 12.45 12.91
C PHE A 187 -19.45 13.01 14.03
N SER A 188 -18.97 14.06 14.71
CA SER A 188 -19.75 14.75 15.73
C SER A 188 -20.09 16.19 15.29
N VAL A 189 -21.23 16.69 15.79
CA VAL A 189 -21.70 18.05 15.52
C VAL A 189 -21.38 18.92 16.74
N SER A 190 -20.53 19.92 16.55
CA SER A 190 -20.30 20.95 17.57
C SER A 190 -21.22 22.15 17.32
N LYS A 191 -22.03 22.51 18.32
CA LYS A 191 -22.85 23.73 18.27
C LYS A 191 -21.98 24.91 18.74
N LEU A 192 -21.57 25.77 17.81
CA LEU A 192 -20.93 27.04 18.16
C LEU A 192 -21.98 28.03 18.67
N LEU A 193 -21.63 28.78 19.71
CA LEU A 193 -22.38 29.97 20.15
C LEU A 193 -22.31 30.98 19.00
N GLN A 194 -23.47 31.44 18.50
CA GLN A 194 -23.72 32.11 17.21
C GLN A 194 -24.01 31.16 16.03
N ASP A 195 -25.14 30.46 16.17
CA ASP A 195 -26.11 29.98 15.16
C ASP A 195 -25.67 29.42 13.79
N THR A 196 -24.42 29.00 13.63
CA THR A 196 -23.99 28.17 12.49
C THR A 196 -23.56 26.81 13.03
N LYS A 197 -24.43 25.80 12.86
CA LYS A 197 -24.07 24.43 13.21
C LYS A 197 -22.99 23.96 12.23
N LYS A 198 -21.84 23.58 12.73
CA LYS A 198 -20.76 22.97 11.95
C LYS A 198 -20.60 21.50 12.31
N PHE A 199 -20.09 20.74 11.36
CA PHE A 199 -19.64 19.37 11.59
C PHE A 199 -18.12 19.31 11.52
N ARG A 200 -17.54 18.34 12.21
CA ARG A 200 -16.13 17.99 12.12
C ARG A 200 -15.95 16.51 12.45
N LEU A 201 -14.82 15.94 12.06
CA LEU A 201 -14.37 14.67 12.62
C LEU A 201 -13.84 14.92 14.03
N HIS A 202 -14.45 14.26 15.03
CA HIS A 202 -14.09 14.41 16.44
C HIS A 202 -13.60 13.11 17.05
N ASP A 203 -14.35 12.03 16.79
CA ASP A 203 -14.08 10.70 17.30
C ASP A 203 -13.68 9.78 16.15
N LEU A 204 -12.52 9.17 16.27
CA LEU A 204 -12.03 8.17 15.36
C LEU A 204 -11.72 6.91 16.15
N ASN A 205 -12.38 5.81 15.82
CA ASN A 205 -12.07 4.49 16.37
C ASN A 205 -11.72 3.56 15.22
N ILE A 206 -10.46 3.18 15.15
CA ILE A 206 -9.93 2.23 14.19
C ILE A 206 -9.67 0.94 14.92
N SER A 207 -10.35 -0.12 14.51
CA SER A 207 -10.03 -1.49 14.89
C SER A 207 -9.53 -2.22 13.65
N VAL A 208 -8.29 -2.68 13.72
CA VAL A 208 -7.66 -3.50 12.69
C VAL A 208 -7.29 -4.81 13.37
N SER A 209 -7.85 -5.91 12.89
CA SER A 209 -7.38 -7.23 13.25
C SER A 209 -6.33 -7.63 12.24
N THR A 210 -5.06 -7.52 12.61
CA THR A 210 -3.95 -8.07 11.85
C THR A 210 -3.62 -9.46 12.36
N SER A 211 -2.85 -10.20 11.59
CA SER A 211 -2.36 -11.53 11.95
C SER A 211 -1.38 -11.49 13.16
N SER A 212 -0.74 -10.33 13.37
CA SER A 212 0.10 -9.99 14.52
C SER A 212 -0.65 -9.55 15.79
N GLY A 213 -1.98 -9.38 15.73
CA GLY A 213 -2.82 -9.02 16.86
C GLY A 213 -3.95 -8.03 16.53
N ASN A 214 -4.78 -7.72 17.52
CA ASN A 214 -5.81 -6.69 17.37
C ASN A 214 -5.20 -5.32 17.69
N PHE A 215 -5.14 -4.44 16.70
CA PHE A 215 -4.78 -3.03 16.85
C PHE A 215 -6.06 -2.19 16.95
N SER A 216 -6.34 -1.63 18.12
CA SER A 216 -7.40 -0.65 18.30
C SER A 216 -6.81 0.69 18.69
N VAL A 217 -7.05 1.72 17.88
CA VAL A 217 -6.69 3.10 18.20
C VAL A 217 -7.93 3.96 18.18
N GLU A 218 -8.11 4.69 19.28
CA GLU A 218 -9.19 5.65 19.43
C GLU A 218 -8.60 7.05 19.69
N ASN A 219 -9.13 8.05 19.00
CA ASN A 219 -8.90 9.46 19.32
C ASN A 219 -10.23 10.22 19.29
N SER A 220 -10.63 10.74 20.45
CA SER A 220 -11.88 11.47 20.68
C SER A 220 -11.71 12.99 20.79
N SER A 221 -10.61 13.52 20.26
CA SER A 221 -10.25 14.93 20.39
C SER A 221 -9.82 15.56 19.06
N LEU A 222 -10.20 14.96 17.93
CA LEU A 222 -9.87 15.46 16.61
C LEU A 222 -10.67 16.73 16.25
N ASN A 223 -10.08 17.54 15.36
CA ASN A 223 -10.70 18.73 14.79
C ASN A 223 -10.39 18.82 13.30
N LEU A 224 -10.81 17.80 12.53
CA LEU A 224 -10.52 17.69 11.10
C LEU A 224 -11.77 17.90 10.24
N TRP A 225 -11.57 18.38 9.02
CA TRP A 225 -12.59 18.50 7.95
C TRP A 225 -13.84 19.28 8.37
N GLU A 226 -13.64 20.42 9.04
CA GLU A 226 -14.72 21.27 9.51
C GLU A 226 -15.47 21.93 8.33
N ALA A 227 -16.80 21.80 8.31
CA ALA A 227 -17.66 22.59 7.42
C ALA A 227 -19.05 22.80 8.03
N SER A 228 -19.87 23.64 7.39
CA SER A 228 -21.23 23.95 7.87
C SER A 228 -22.20 22.80 7.58
N ILE A 229 -23.23 22.61 8.41
CA ILE A 229 -24.29 21.65 8.10
C ILE A 229 -25.00 22.08 6.81
N GLY A 230 -25.16 21.14 5.88
CA GLY A 230 -25.74 21.40 4.55
C GLY A 230 -24.73 21.85 3.50
N SER A 231 -23.45 21.99 3.84
CA SER A 231 -22.31 22.09 2.92
C SER A 231 -21.44 20.82 3.01
N SER A 232 -20.43 20.70 2.15
CA SER A 232 -19.42 19.64 2.20
C SER A 232 -18.02 20.21 2.49
N TYR A 233 -17.05 19.36 2.81
CA TYR A 233 -15.63 19.69 2.89
C TYR A 233 -14.89 18.97 1.76
N MET A 234 -14.01 19.65 1.03
CA MET A 234 -13.25 19.06 -0.09
C MET A 234 -11.77 19.44 -0.01
N CYS A 235 -10.88 18.50 -0.28
CA CYS A 235 -9.46 18.75 -0.40
C CYS A 235 -8.81 17.87 -1.48
N ASN A 236 -8.39 18.47 -2.58
CA ASN A 236 -7.79 17.77 -3.72
C ASN A 236 -6.30 17.45 -3.54
N LYS A 237 -5.66 18.11 -2.57
CA LYS A 237 -4.23 17.91 -2.29
C LYS A 237 -4.01 16.74 -1.34
N GLU A 238 -2.83 16.15 -1.43
CA GLU A 238 -2.37 15.19 -0.44
C GLU A 238 -2.22 15.88 0.93
N GLN A 239 -2.78 15.27 1.96
CA GLN A 239 -2.64 15.73 3.34
C GLN A 239 -2.35 14.55 4.27
N THR A 240 -1.47 14.79 5.24
CA THR A 240 -1.11 13.83 6.29
C THR A 240 -1.51 14.39 7.64
N PHE A 241 -2.31 13.63 8.39
CA PHE A 241 -2.77 13.98 9.73
C PHE A 241 -2.27 12.96 10.74
N ASN A 242 -1.45 13.39 11.69
CA ASN A 242 -1.01 12.53 12.78
C ASN A 242 -2.13 12.45 13.83
N ILE A 243 -2.74 11.28 13.95
CA ILE A 243 -3.85 11.03 14.87
C ILE A 243 -3.30 10.65 16.25
N THR A 244 -2.30 9.79 16.29
CA THR A 244 -1.52 9.41 17.48
C THR A 244 -0.06 9.22 17.09
N ASP A 245 0.82 8.91 18.05
CA ASP A 245 2.23 8.59 17.78
C ASP A 245 2.42 7.35 16.88
N THR A 246 1.39 6.50 16.80
CA THR A 246 1.42 5.22 16.08
C THR A 246 0.48 5.18 14.86
N LEU A 247 -0.27 6.24 14.60
CA LEU A 247 -1.28 6.30 13.54
C LEU A 247 -1.29 7.65 12.84
N SER A 248 -1.08 7.63 11.54
CA SER A 248 -1.24 8.77 10.65
C SER A 248 -2.26 8.46 9.55
N ILE A 249 -3.10 9.43 9.22
CA ILE A 249 -4.05 9.35 8.11
C ILE A 249 -3.49 10.12 6.93
N HIS A 250 -3.41 9.46 5.78
CA HIS A 250 -3.09 10.06 4.50
C HIS A 250 -4.37 10.18 3.67
N THR A 251 -4.63 11.36 3.12
CA THR A 251 -5.80 11.61 2.28
C THR A 251 -5.38 12.17 0.93
N PHE A 252 -6.01 11.70 -0.14
CA PHE A 252 -5.85 12.18 -1.51
C PHE A 252 -7.24 12.46 -2.08
N SER A 253 -7.50 13.69 -2.54
CA SER A 253 -8.81 14.04 -3.12
C SER A 253 -10.02 13.73 -2.22
N LEU A 254 -9.93 14.16 -0.96
CA LEU A 254 -10.95 13.96 0.05
C LEU A 254 -12.20 14.82 -0.21
N HIS A 255 -13.39 14.23 -0.10
CA HIS A 255 -14.67 14.98 -0.12
C HIS A 255 -15.65 14.35 0.87
N VAL A 256 -16.06 15.11 1.90
CA VAL A 256 -16.92 14.60 2.99
C VAL A 256 -18.11 15.49 3.29
N GLN A 257 -19.26 14.86 3.53
CA GLN A 257 -20.48 15.50 4.03
C GLN A 257 -21.31 14.49 4.84
N PRO A 258 -21.09 14.41 6.15
CA PRO A 258 -21.79 13.45 7.00
C PRO A 258 -23.26 13.83 7.28
N PHE A 259 -23.63 15.11 7.12
CA PHE A 259 -24.98 15.61 7.46
C PHE A 259 -25.59 16.46 6.35
N GLY A 260 -26.92 16.39 6.23
CA GLY A 260 -27.67 17.25 5.30
C GLY A 260 -27.44 16.93 3.82
N VAL A 261 -27.09 15.68 3.49
CA VAL A 261 -26.98 15.21 2.10
C VAL A 261 -28.36 15.11 1.48
N ASN A 262 -28.58 15.80 0.35
CA ASN A 262 -29.84 15.78 -0.37
C ASN A 262 -29.67 15.01 -1.69
N LYS A 263 -30.56 14.04 -1.95
CA LYS A 263 -30.58 13.24 -3.19
C LYS A 263 -29.28 12.47 -3.48
N GLY A 264 -28.48 12.18 -2.45
CA GLY A 264 -27.22 11.44 -2.60
C GLY A 264 -26.11 12.23 -3.30
N VAL A 265 -26.20 13.55 -3.36
CA VAL A 265 -25.20 14.43 -3.98
C VAL A 265 -24.61 15.36 -2.93
N PHE A 266 -23.30 15.61 -3.02
CA PHE A 266 -22.62 16.59 -2.18
C PHE A 266 -23.14 18.01 -2.44
N SER A 267 -23.34 18.76 -1.36
CA SER A 267 -23.58 20.20 -1.38
C SER A 267 -22.29 20.97 -1.71
N THR A 268 -22.40 22.29 -1.86
CA THR A 268 -21.25 23.19 -2.07
C THR A 268 -20.12 22.89 -1.09
N ALA A 269 -18.91 22.70 -1.61
CA ALA A 269 -17.75 22.35 -0.82
C ALA A 269 -17.03 23.58 -0.27
N HIS A 270 -16.67 23.50 1.01
CA HIS A 270 -15.60 24.31 1.58
C HIS A 270 -14.27 23.64 1.23
N GLU A 271 -13.50 24.27 0.34
CA GLU A 271 -12.20 23.75 -0.06
C GLU A 271 -11.16 24.01 1.03
N CYS A 272 -10.25 23.06 1.25
CA CYS A 272 -9.15 23.22 2.19
C CYS A 272 -8.27 24.43 1.80
N SER A 273 -8.25 25.47 2.62
CA SER A 273 -7.26 26.55 2.50
C SER A 273 -5.93 26.06 3.05
N VAL A 274 -4.95 25.87 2.17
CA VAL A 274 -3.55 25.92 2.60
C VAL A 274 -3.24 27.40 2.70
N ASP A 275 -3.30 27.95 3.92
CA ASP A 275 -2.56 29.17 4.22
C ASP A 275 -1.08 28.82 4.05
N ASP A 276 -0.61 28.84 2.80
CA ASP A 276 0.78 28.56 2.47
C ASP A 276 1.55 29.86 2.75
N PRO A 277 2.33 29.95 3.84
CA PRO A 277 3.05 31.18 4.17
C PRO A 277 4.01 31.58 3.04
N ASN A 278 4.38 30.63 2.18
CA ASN A 278 5.20 30.82 0.99
C ASN A 278 4.54 31.69 -0.10
N ILE A 279 3.20 31.80 -0.15
CA ILE A 279 2.50 32.69 -1.10
C ILE A 279 2.21 34.06 -0.47
N LEU A 280 2.01 34.13 0.85
CA LEU A 280 1.73 35.37 1.56
C LEU A 280 2.94 36.33 1.56
N VAL A 281 4.14 35.79 1.80
CA VAL A 281 5.37 36.61 1.89
C VAL A 281 5.69 37.33 0.57
N PRO A 282 5.68 36.69 -0.62
CA PRO A 282 5.91 37.36 -1.90
C PRO A 282 4.87 38.44 -2.23
N ILE A 283 3.60 38.26 -1.84
CA ILE A 283 2.53 39.24 -2.09
C ILE A 283 2.76 40.51 -1.25
N ILE A 284 3.10 40.36 0.03
CA ILE A 284 3.37 41.49 0.93
C ILE A 284 4.62 42.25 0.45
N VAL A 285 5.69 41.53 0.10
CA VAL A 285 6.92 42.15 -0.43
C VAL A 285 6.66 42.86 -1.75
N GLY A 286 5.87 42.25 -2.65
CA GLY A 286 5.48 42.86 -3.93
C GLY A 286 4.66 44.14 -3.77
N ALA A 287 3.68 44.14 -2.86
CA ALA A 287 2.86 45.32 -2.57
C ALA A 287 3.68 46.46 -1.95
N ALA A 288 4.61 46.14 -1.04
CA ALA A 288 5.50 47.12 -0.42
C ALA A 288 6.44 47.78 -1.45
N LEU A 289 7.06 46.98 -2.33
CA LEU A 289 7.92 47.49 -3.41
C LEU A 289 7.16 48.36 -4.40
N ALA A 290 5.97 47.93 -4.83
CA ALA A 290 5.12 48.71 -5.73
C ALA A 290 4.70 50.06 -5.13
N GLY A 291 4.31 50.06 -3.84
CA GLY A 291 3.98 51.29 -3.11
C GLY A 291 5.16 52.26 -3.02
N LEU A 292 6.37 51.76 -2.74
CA LEU A 292 7.57 52.58 -2.64
C LEU A 292 7.95 53.22 -3.97
N ILE A 293 7.87 52.47 -5.08
CA ILE A 293 8.10 52.99 -6.44
C ILE A 293 7.11 54.10 -6.76
N LEU A 294 5.83 53.90 -6.45
CA LEU A 294 4.77 54.88 -6.73
C LEU A 294 5.02 56.20 -5.98
N ILE A 295 5.46 56.13 -4.71
CA ILE A 295 5.84 57.31 -3.92
C ILE A 295 7.02 58.06 -4.57
N VAL A 296 8.06 57.35 -5.00
CA VAL A 296 9.24 57.95 -5.67
C VAL A 296 8.85 58.62 -6.99
N VAL A 297 7.99 58.00 -7.79
CA VAL A 297 7.50 58.57 -9.05
C VAL A 297 6.70 59.84 -8.80
N ILE A 298 5.80 59.85 -7.81
CA ILE A 298 5.04 61.05 -7.44
C ILE A 298 5.98 62.16 -6.98
N ALA A 299 6.94 61.86 -6.11
CA ALA A 299 7.93 62.83 -5.63
C ALA A 299 8.77 63.40 -6.79
N TYR A 300 9.20 62.56 -7.73
CA TYR A 300 9.93 62.97 -8.92
C TYR A 300 9.09 63.88 -9.83
N VAL A 301 7.83 63.56 -10.08
CA VAL A 301 6.94 64.38 -10.91
C VAL A 301 6.69 65.75 -10.27
N ILE A 302 6.49 65.81 -8.95
CA ILE A 302 6.34 67.07 -8.21
C ILE A 302 7.66 67.86 -8.20
N GLY A 303 8.80 67.20 -7.98
CA GLY A 303 10.13 67.80 -8.02
C GLY A 303 10.45 68.40 -9.38
N ARG A 304 10.22 67.64 -10.46
CA ARG A 304 10.39 68.11 -11.84
C ARG A 304 9.45 69.26 -12.17
N ARG A 305 8.22 69.29 -11.63
CA ARG A 305 7.33 70.47 -11.77
C ARG A 305 7.87 71.70 -11.03
N LYS A 306 8.60 71.56 -9.92
CA LYS A 306 9.23 72.69 -9.21
C LYS A 306 10.51 73.23 -9.86
N THR A 307 11.20 72.47 -10.72
CA THR A 307 12.42 72.94 -11.43
C THR A 307 12.12 73.79 -12.68
N TYR A 308 10.85 73.99 -13.05
CA TYR A 308 10.43 74.85 -14.19
C TYR A 308 9.95 76.25 -13.77
N VAL A 309 10.44 76.79 -12.64
CA VAL A 309 10.19 78.19 -12.28
C VAL A 309 11.49 78.85 -11.80
N GLY A 310 12.12 79.64 -12.68
CA GLY A 310 12.94 80.79 -12.25
C GLY A 310 14.41 80.89 -12.71
N TYR A 311 14.66 81.04 -14.02
CA TYR A 311 15.75 81.85 -14.63
C TYR A 311 15.25 82.17 -16.05
N GLN A 312 15.18 83.38 -16.61
CA GLN A 312 15.65 84.72 -16.24
C GLN A 312 14.93 85.78 -17.13
N THR A 313 15.13 87.06 -16.78
CA THR A 313 15.12 88.29 -17.64
C THR A 313 13.81 88.81 -18.25
N LEU A 314 13.31 89.92 -17.70
CA LEU A 314 13.57 91.29 -18.21
C LEU A 314 13.62 92.26 -17.03
#